data_AF-A0AAW8KDG1-F1
#
_entry.id   AF-A0AAW8KDG1-F1
#
_cell.length_a   1.000
_cell.length_b   1.000
_cell.length_c   1.000
_cell.angle_alpha   90.00
_cell.angle_beta   90.00
_cell.angle_gamma   90.00
#
_symmetry.space_group_name_H-M   'P 1'
#
loop_
_entity.id
_entity.type
_entity.pdbx_description
1 polymer ?
#
loop_
_entity_poly.entity_id
_entity_poly.type
_entity_poly.pdbx_seq_one_letter_code
_entity_poly.pdbx_strand_id
1 'polypeptide(L)' 'MPFMSYQVSVEEAVYNAGRLMKEGRCQAVKLEGGATVCPQIKAISDASIPVMAHIGLTPQSVNAFGGFKVQ' A
#
# COMPACT_ATOMS: atom_id res chain seq x y z
N MET A 1 -4.75 0.61 -1.70
CA MET A 1 -4.77 0.88 -0.27
C MET A 1 -4.72 2.39 -0.09
N PRO A 2 -5.77 2.99 0.50
CA PRO A 2 -5.82 4.42 0.79
C PRO A 2 -4.68 4.91 1.69
N PHE A 3 -4.45 6.22 1.71
CA PHE A 3 -3.55 6.86 2.67
C PHE A 3 -3.94 6.50 4.11
N MET A 4 -2.93 6.29 4.97
CA MET A 4 -3.04 5.82 6.36
C MET A 4 -3.63 4.41 6.57
N SER A 5 -3.98 3.66 5.51
CA SER A 5 -4.50 2.29 5.67
C SER A 5 -3.41 1.21 5.77
N TYR A 6 -2.13 1.54 5.53
CA TYR A 6 -1.02 0.59 5.59
C TYR A 6 0.26 1.18 6.18
N GLN A 7 0.32 2.51 6.38
CA GLN A 7 1.48 3.20 6.93
C GLN A 7 1.57 3.08 8.46
N VAL A 8 0.44 2.87 9.15
CA VAL A 8 0.35 2.88 10.61
C VAL A 8 1.17 1.74 11.23
N SER A 9 0.95 0.52 10.75
CA SER A 9 1.68 -0.67 11.17
C SER A 9 1.58 -1.78 10.13
N VAL A 10 2.47 -2.77 10.24
CA VAL A 10 2.39 -3.98 9.40
C VAL A 10 1.09 -4.76 9.66
N GLU A 11 0.66 -4.82 10.91
CA GLU A 11 -0.59 -5.50 11.30
C GLU A 11 -1.82 -4.84 10.67
N GLU A 12 -1.92 -3.51 10.76
CA GLU A 12 -3.03 -2.79 10.13
C GLU A 12 -3.01 -2.91 8.61
N ALA A 13 -1.82 -2.93 8.00
CA ALA A 13 -1.70 -3.14 6.56
C ALA A 13 -2.31 -4.49 6.13
N VAL A 14 -2.02 -5.58 6.86
CA VAL A 14 -2.61 -6.91 6.58
C VAL A 14 -4.11 -6.91 6.83
N TYR A 15 -4.56 -6.36 7.96
CA TYR A 15 -5.99 -6.30 8.30
C TYR A 15 -6.79 -5.54 7.22
N ASN A 16 -6.32 -4.36 6.84
CA ASN A 16 -6.97 -3.53 5.83
C ASN A 16 -6.88 -4.13 4.43
N ALA A 17 -5.78 -4.81 4.07
CA ALA A 17 -5.68 -5.53 2.81
C ALA A 17 -6.73 -6.65 2.74
N GLY A 18 -6.87 -7.46 3.80
CA GLY A 18 -7.88 -8.51 3.88
C GLY A 18 -9.32 -7.99 3.82
N ARG A 19 -9.60 -6.85 4.45
CA ARG A 19 -10.90 -6.17 4.33
C ARG A 19 -11.18 -5.73 2.89
N LEU A 20 -10.22 -5.07 2.23
CA LEU A 20 -10.37 -4.64 0.84
C LEU A 20 -10.62 -5.80 -0.12
N MET A 21 -9.94 -6.94 0.07
CA MET A 21 -10.19 -8.15 -0.72
C MET A 21 -11.62 -8.66 -0.55
N LYS A 22 -12.08 -8.80 0.69
CA LYS A 22 -13.41 -9.34 1.02
C LYS A 22 -14.55 -8.40 0.63
N GLU A 23 -14.45 -7.14 1.03
CA GLU A 23 -15.51 -6.13 0.87
C GLU A 23 -15.47 -5.52 -0.54
N GLY A 24 -14.28 -5.24 -1.05
CA GLY A 24 -14.06 -4.62 -2.35
C GLY A 24 -14.07 -5.59 -3.52
N ARG A 25 -14.07 -6.91 -3.27
CA ARG A 25 -14.08 -7.98 -4.28
C ARG A 25 -12.92 -7.86 -5.29
N CYS A 26 -11.79 -7.32 -4.85
CA CYS A 26 -10.59 -7.21 -5.66
C CYS A 26 -9.75 -8.50 -5.57
N GLN A 27 -8.85 -8.67 -6.55
CA GLN A 27 -7.94 -9.83 -6.62
C GLN A 27 -6.53 -9.50 -6.14
N ALA A 28 -6.24 -8.22 -5.91
CA ALA A 28 -4.97 -7.71 -5.43
C ALA A 28 -5.18 -6.37 -4.73
N VAL A 29 -4.19 -5.95 -3.94
CA VAL A 29 -4.14 -4.60 -3.37
C VAL A 29 -2.93 -3.83 -3.91
N LYS A 30 -3.11 -2.53 -4.18
CA LYS A 30 -2.01 -1.62 -4.54
C LYS A 30 -1.62 -0.76 -3.36
N LEU A 31 -0.34 -0.58 -3.04
CA LEU A 31 0.10 0.40 -2.05
C LEU A 31 1.31 1.19 -2.55
N GLU A 32 1.49 2.41 -2.03
CA GLU A 32 2.51 3.35 -2.47
C GLU A 32 3.72 3.38 -1.53
N GLY A 33 4.92 3.36 -2.09
CA GLY A 33 6.16 3.47 -1.33
C GLY A 33 7.30 2.62 -1.90
N GLY A 34 8.53 3.01 -1.60
CA GLY A 34 9.74 2.27 -1.95
C GLY A 34 10.13 1.23 -0.90
N ALA A 35 11.42 1.10 -0.60
CA ALA A 35 11.92 0.10 0.35
C ALA A 35 11.30 0.18 1.76
N THR A 36 10.83 1.37 2.16
CA THR A 36 10.23 1.61 3.49
C THR A 36 8.93 0.84 3.72
N VAL A 37 8.23 0.40 2.66
CA VAL A 37 6.98 -0.37 2.76
C VAL A 37 7.16 -1.87 2.49
N CYS A 38 8.41 -2.32 2.29
CA CYS A 38 8.71 -3.75 2.10
C CYS A 38 8.21 -4.64 3.25
N PRO A 39 8.29 -4.26 4.54
CA PRO A 39 7.74 -5.06 5.63
C PRO A 39 6.23 -5.34 5.48
N GLN A 40 5.47 -4.32 5.07
CA GLN A 40 4.03 -4.42 4.81
C GLN A 40 3.75 -5.31 3.60
N ILE A 41 4.46 -5.09 2.48
CA ILE A 41 4.32 -5.90 1.26
C ILE A 41 4.59 -7.37 1.58
N LYS A 42 5.66 -7.65 2.32
CA LYS A 42 6.02 -9.01 2.71
C LYS A 42 4.91 -9.65 3.55
N ALA A 43 4.45 -8.98 4.60
CA ALA A 43 3.40 -9.53 5.46
C ALA A 43 2.06 -9.76 4.72
N ILE A 44 1.66 -8.85 3.84
CA ILE A 44 0.44 -8.99 3.04
C ILE A 44 0.59 -10.17 2.06
N SER A 45 1.75 -10.30 1.41
CA SER A 45 2.04 -11.41 0.50
C SER A 45 2.12 -12.75 1.23
N ASP A 46 2.72 -12.80 2.42
CA ASP A 46 2.78 -14.00 3.28
C ASP A 46 1.37 -14.42 3.72
N ALA A 47 0.45 -13.47 3.88
CA ALA A 47 -0.98 -13.73 4.09
C ALA A 47 -1.75 -14.14 2.80
N SER A 48 -1.03 -14.45 1.72
CA SER A 48 -1.56 -14.90 0.42
C SER A 48 -2.45 -13.86 -0.30
N ILE A 49 -2.24 -12.57 -0.02
CA ILE A 49 -2.89 -11.48 -0.73
C ILE A 49 -1.92 -10.91 -1.78
N PRO A 50 -2.26 -10.94 -3.08
CA PRO A 50 -1.41 -10.35 -4.12
C PRO A 50 -1.24 -8.84 -3.95
N VAL A 51 -0.01 -8.34 -4.12
CA VAL A 51 0.34 -6.91 -3.95
C VAL A 51 0.91 -6.33 -5.24
N MET A 52 0.38 -5.17 -5.64
CA MET A 52 0.98 -4.29 -6.63
C MET A 52 1.71 -3.15 -5.93
N ALA A 53 3.03 -3.12 -6.02
CA ALA A 53 3.82 -2.01 -5.51
C ALA A 53 3.73 -0.81 -6.48
N HIS A 54 3.48 0.39 -5.95
CA HIS A 54 3.52 1.63 -6.70
C HIS A 54 4.70 2.48 -6.26
N ILE A 55 5.68 2.63 -7.16
CA ILE A 55 6.91 3.41 -6.98
C ILE A 55 6.92 4.63 -7.91
N GLY A 56 7.94 5.49 -7.79
CA GLY A 56 8.03 6.74 -8.54
C GLY A 56 7.17 7.82 -7.90
N LEU A 57 6.37 8.53 -8.70
CA LEU A 57 5.43 9.51 -8.18
C LEU A 57 4.30 8.80 -7.41
N THR A 58 4.30 8.95 -6.09
CA THR A 58 3.26 8.42 -5.19
C THR A 58 2.30 9.54 -4.76
N PRO A 59 1.11 9.68 -5.38
CA PRO A 59 0.19 10.79 -5.10
C PRO A 59 -0.22 10.96 -3.63
N GLN A 60 -0.20 9.89 -2.82
CA GLN A 60 -0.46 9.99 -1.37
C GLN A 60 0.56 10.87 -0.63
N SER A 61 1.72 11.10 -1.25
CA SER A 61 2.80 11.94 -0.72
C SER A 61 2.92 13.28 -1.46
N VAL A 62 1.89 13.74 -2.17
CA VAL A 62 1.92 14.98 -2.98
C VAL A 62 2.34 16.21 -2.16
N ASN A 63 1.94 16.29 -0.89
CA ASN A 63 2.32 17.40 0.00
C ASN A 63 3.81 17.35 0.37
N ALA A 64 4.39 16.15 0.51
CA ALA A 64 5.82 15.98 0.76
C ALA A 64 6.64 16.29 -0.50
N PHE A 65 6.14 15.95 -1.70
CA PHE A 65 6.77 16.28 -2.97
C PHE A 65 6.61 17.76 -3.38
N GLY A 66 5.61 18.44 -2.82
CA GLY A 66 5.21 19.79 -3.23
C GLY A 66 4.63 19.81 -4.65
N GLY A 67 3.73 18.87 -4.95
CA GLY A 67 3.03 18.75 -6.24
C GLY A 67 3.40 17.52 -7.07
N PHE A 68 2.81 17.40 -8.26
CA PHE A 68 3.06 16.30 -9.19
C PHE A 68 4.31 16.59 -10.05
N LYS A 69 5.43 15.96 -9.69
CA LYS A 69 6.74 16.13 -10.37
C LYS A 69 7.24 14.78 -10.87
N VAL A 70 8.00 14.78 -11.97
CA VAL A 70 8.74 13.60 -12.43
C VAL A 70 9.72 13.16 -11.33
N GLN A 71 9.83 11.84 -11.11
CA GLN A 71 10.69 11.20 -10.12
C GLN A 71 11.76 10.35 -10.79
#